data_AF-A0A6J7MZ43-F1
#
_entry.id   AF-A0A6J7MZ43-F1
#
_cell.length_a   1.000
_cell.length_b   1.000
_cell.length_c   1.000
_cell.angle_alpha   90.00
_cell.angle_beta   90.00
_cell.angle_gamma   90.00
#
_symmetry.space_group_name_H-M   'P 1'
#
loop_
_entity.id
_entity.type
_entity.pdbx_description
1 polymer ?
#
loop_
_entity_poly.entity_id
_entity_poly.type
_entity_poly.pdbx_seq_one_letter_code
_entity_poly.pdbx_strand_id
1 'polypeptide(L)'
;MSAAPAHPLGLTFASFAALGPSAGFAAADWAVDAGYSSFWVAETTGLEAFSTLAAIGAARPELGLGTGVLATQLRTPGVTAMGAATLQALHPERDIFLGIGVSSPAVVSRWHGAEYGDRPLAQMREELTLLRMCLSGEKVDFAGDFHTVKGFRLGVRLGEKRPKIILAALNPRMLKLAGELADGVLLNYLPASHIPWSVEQVRAGGDATVYGYVHVGVTDPEPHRNSARKDLFSYIVVDSYADNFIRAGFADEVAQVRECHAAGNREAALAAVSDRMVDAIDVLGDAAHVHATVQSYVDAGVDVPIIMPMPWGQDRMNVIADTINASAGRF
;
A
#
# COMPACT_ATOMS: atom_id res chain seq x y z
N MET A 1 25.33 12.89 -12.46
CA MET A 1 24.41 11.75 -12.27
C MET A 1 24.35 11.50 -10.77
N SER A 2 23.19 11.69 -10.15
CA SER A 2 23.01 11.42 -8.71
C SER A 2 23.22 9.93 -8.45
N ALA A 3 23.85 9.56 -7.35
CA ALA A 3 23.94 8.16 -6.95
C ALA A 3 22.53 7.62 -6.68
N ALA A 4 22.25 6.40 -7.13
CA ALA A 4 21.01 5.70 -6.79
C ALA A 4 20.91 5.47 -5.27
N PRO A 5 19.71 5.40 -4.69
CA PRO A 5 19.54 5.11 -3.27
C PRO A 5 20.16 3.75 -2.92
N ALA A 6 20.64 3.61 -1.67
CA ALA A 6 21.30 2.39 -1.19
C ALA A 6 20.36 1.16 -1.19
N HIS A 7 19.06 1.39 -1.09
CA HIS A 7 17.99 0.39 -1.15
C HIS A 7 16.94 0.81 -2.19
N PRO A 8 16.28 -0.15 -2.87
CA PRO A 8 15.19 0.19 -3.78
C PRO A 8 14.04 0.88 -3.03
N LEU A 9 13.60 2.03 -3.54
CA LEU A 9 12.44 2.76 -3.03
C LEU A 9 11.29 2.75 -4.03
N GLY A 10 10.07 2.57 -3.55
CA GLY A 10 8.87 2.87 -4.32
C GLY A 10 8.20 4.15 -3.85
N LEU A 11 7.38 4.75 -4.70
CA LEU A 11 6.58 5.93 -4.38
C LEU A 11 5.10 5.59 -4.56
N THR A 12 4.25 5.92 -3.59
CA THR A 12 2.79 5.83 -3.77
C THR A 12 2.15 7.19 -3.97
N PHE A 13 1.17 7.23 -4.88
CA PHE A 13 0.34 8.40 -5.14
C PHE A 13 -0.86 8.52 -4.18
N ALA A 14 -1.07 7.54 -3.30
CA ALA A 14 -2.30 7.41 -2.52
C ALA A 14 -2.63 8.64 -1.65
N SER A 15 -1.65 9.18 -0.93
CA SER A 15 -1.82 10.29 0.03
C SER A 15 -2.15 11.64 -0.61
N PHE A 16 -1.88 11.81 -1.91
CA PHE A 16 -2.06 13.09 -2.61
C PHE A 16 -2.79 12.97 -3.95
N ALA A 17 -3.45 11.84 -4.22
CA ALA A 17 -4.26 11.60 -5.42
C ALA A 17 -5.35 12.66 -5.64
N ALA A 18 -5.86 13.25 -4.55
CA ALA A 18 -6.85 14.33 -4.59
C ALA A 18 -6.34 15.63 -5.24
N LEU A 19 -5.01 15.80 -5.39
CA LEU A 19 -4.41 16.92 -6.14
C LEU A 19 -4.53 16.75 -7.66
N GLY A 20 -5.04 15.60 -8.11
CA GLY A 20 -5.32 15.31 -9.50
C GLY A 20 -4.14 14.68 -10.26
N PRO A 21 -4.38 14.10 -11.45
CA PRO A 21 -3.38 13.30 -12.17
C PRO A 21 -2.07 14.02 -12.48
N SER A 22 -2.09 15.35 -12.71
CA SER A 22 -0.89 16.14 -12.97
C SER A 22 0.12 16.09 -11.82
N ALA A 23 -0.35 16.03 -10.57
CA ALA A 23 0.51 15.85 -9.41
C ALA A 23 1.18 14.46 -9.41
N GLY A 24 0.48 13.43 -9.89
CA GLY A 24 1.03 12.09 -10.05
C GLY A 24 2.17 12.04 -11.08
N PHE A 25 2.01 12.72 -12.22
CA PHE A 25 3.09 12.85 -13.21
C PHE A 25 4.29 13.62 -12.66
N ALA A 26 4.08 14.78 -12.02
CA ALA A 26 5.18 15.53 -11.41
C ALA A 26 5.93 14.69 -10.36
N ALA A 27 5.21 13.94 -9.52
CA ALA A 27 5.81 13.07 -8.52
C ALA A 27 6.57 11.89 -9.15
N ALA A 28 6.09 11.34 -10.27
CA ALA A 28 6.84 10.32 -11.02
C ALA A 28 8.15 10.88 -11.59
N ASP A 29 8.18 12.12 -12.05
CA ASP A 29 9.40 12.79 -12.53
C ASP A 29 10.42 12.90 -11.39
N TRP A 30 9.98 13.41 -10.24
CA TRP A 30 10.83 13.52 -9.05
C TRP A 30 11.32 12.16 -8.55
N ALA A 31 10.48 11.12 -8.63
CA ALA A 31 10.85 9.76 -8.28
C ALA A 31 11.96 9.22 -9.20
N VAL A 32 11.85 9.43 -10.52
CA VAL A 32 12.90 9.06 -11.49
C VAL A 32 14.19 9.81 -11.19
N ASP A 33 14.12 11.13 -10.99
CA ASP A 33 15.28 11.96 -10.68
C ASP A 33 15.97 11.55 -9.37
N ALA A 34 15.20 11.08 -8.40
CA ALA A 34 15.67 10.60 -7.11
C ALA A 34 16.09 9.11 -7.11
N GLY A 35 15.92 8.40 -8.23
CA GLY A 35 16.36 7.00 -8.39
C GLY A 35 15.42 5.96 -7.78
N TYR A 36 14.13 6.26 -7.66
CA TYR A 36 13.12 5.29 -7.24
C TYR A 36 12.95 4.18 -8.28
N SER A 37 12.58 2.99 -7.83
CA SER A 37 12.42 1.81 -8.66
C SER A 37 10.97 1.55 -9.09
N SER A 38 9.98 2.13 -8.41
CA SER A 38 8.57 1.86 -8.70
C SER A 38 7.60 2.98 -8.31
N PHE A 39 6.47 3.04 -9.00
CA PHE A 39 5.36 3.95 -8.73
C PHE A 39 4.06 3.19 -8.47
N TRP A 40 3.35 3.55 -7.41
CA TRP A 40 2.22 2.80 -6.86
C TRP A 40 0.95 3.63 -6.81
N VAL A 41 -0.18 3.01 -7.17
CA VAL A 41 -1.51 3.63 -7.14
C VAL A 41 -2.48 2.77 -6.34
N ALA A 42 -3.14 3.36 -5.34
CA ALA A 42 -4.21 2.71 -4.58
C ALA A 42 -5.56 2.89 -5.29
N GLU A 43 -6.48 1.93 -5.13
CA GLU A 43 -7.83 2.04 -5.70
C GLU A 43 -8.89 2.00 -4.61
N THR A 44 -9.50 3.16 -4.38
CA THR A 44 -10.66 3.33 -3.49
C THR A 44 -11.65 4.28 -4.15
N THR A 45 -11.66 5.57 -3.79
CA THR A 45 -12.61 6.56 -4.32
C THR A 45 -12.00 7.50 -5.37
N GLY A 46 -10.70 7.37 -5.62
CA GLY A 46 -9.93 8.26 -6.50
C GLY A 46 -9.83 7.74 -7.94
N LEU A 47 -8.63 7.89 -8.50
CA LEU A 47 -8.33 7.44 -9.86
C LEU A 47 -8.37 5.90 -9.98
N GLU A 48 -8.78 5.41 -11.14
CA GLU A 48 -8.71 3.98 -11.47
C GLU A 48 -7.24 3.58 -11.70
N ALA A 49 -6.80 2.49 -11.04
CA ALA A 49 -5.37 2.22 -10.89
C ALA A 49 -4.69 1.79 -12.19
N PHE A 50 -5.29 0.89 -12.99
CA PHE A 50 -4.62 0.37 -14.19
C PHE A 50 -4.47 1.42 -15.28
N SER A 51 -5.48 2.25 -15.50
CA SER A 51 -5.45 3.35 -16.47
C SER A 51 -4.40 4.40 -16.07
N THR A 52 -4.33 4.71 -14.78
CA THR A 52 -3.34 5.65 -14.24
C THR A 52 -1.92 5.09 -14.40
N LEU A 53 -1.70 3.83 -14.02
CA LEU A 53 -0.40 3.18 -14.14
C LEU A 53 0.05 3.02 -15.60
N ALA A 54 -0.85 2.71 -16.53
CA ALA A 54 -0.52 2.65 -17.96
C ALA A 54 -0.03 4.01 -18.49
N ALA A 55 -0.68 5.10 -18.08
CA ALA A 55 -0.28 6.45 -18.47
C ALA A 55 1.08 6.85 -17.86
N ILE A 56 1.30 6.57 -16.57
CA ILE A 56 2.59 6.79 -15.90
C ILE A 56 3.69 5.94 -16.54
N GLY A 57 3.41 4.65 -16.80
CA GLY A 57 4.36 3.73 -17.41
C GLY A 57 4.77 4.13 -18.84
N ALA A 58 3.86 4.70 -19.61
CA ALA A 58 4.18 5.26 -20.92
C ALA A 58 5.08 6.50 -20.81
N ALA A 59 4.86 7.36 -19.80
CA ALA A 59 5.64 8.58 -19.61
C ALA A 59 7.00 8.35 -18.96
N ARG A 60 7.11 7.39 -18.02
CA ARG A 60 8.30 7.13 -17.21
C ARG A 60 8.73 5.68 -17.33
N PRO A 61 9.57 5.36 -18.34
CA PRO A 61 9.98 4.01 -18.60
C PRO A 61 10.90 3.34 -17.58
N GLU A 62 11.42 4.12 -16.64
CA GLU A 62 12.38 3.74 -15.61
C GLU A 62 11.71 3.05 -14.41
N LEU A 63 10.41 3.29 -14.19
CA LEU A 63 9.70 2.83 -13.01
C LEU A 63 8.97 1.51 -13.28
N GLY A 64 9.09 0.57 -12.34
CA GLY A 64 8.11 -0.49 -12.14
C GLY A 64 6.77 0.08 -11.70
N LEU A 65 5.68 -0.67 -11.89
CA LEU A 65 4.33 -0.16 -11.70
C LEU A 65 3.56 -1.05 -10.72
N GLY A 66 3.00 -0.46 -9.68
CA GLY A 66 2.34 -1.19 -8.60
C GLY A 66 0.92 -0.74 -8.30
N THR A 67 0.03 -1.68 -8.00
CA THR A 67 -1.22 -1.35 -7.31
C THR A 67 -1.00 -1.49 -5.80
N GLY A 68 -1.46 -0.55 -4.99
CA GLY A 68 -1.18 -0.53 -3.55
C GLY A 68 -2.35 -0.07 -2.68
N VAL A 69 -3.48 -0.78 -2.59
CA VAL A 69 -3.82 -2.03 -3.30
C VAL A 69 -5.20 -1.93 -3.96
N LEU A 70 -5.51 -2.89 -4.83
CA LEU A 70 -6.86 -3.13 -5.31
C LEU A 70 -7.68 -3.87 -4.24
N ALA A 71 -8.94 -3.48 -4.07
CA ALA A 71 -9.89 -4.23 -3.27
C ALA A 71 -10.34 -5.48 -4.03
N THR A 72 -10.01 -6.67 -3.52
CA THR A 72 -10.31 -7.94 -4.20
C THR A 72 -11.80 -8.15 -4.43
N GLN A 73 -12.66 -7.58 -3.58
CA GLN A 73 -14.11 -7.74 -3.69
C GLN A 73 -14.75 -6.93 -4.82
N LEU A 74 -14.02 -5.98 -5.42
CA LEU A 74 -14.57 -5.09 -6.44
C LEU A 74 -14.29 -5.54 -7.87
N ARG A 75 -13.47 -6.59 -8.05
CA ARG A 75 -13.09 -7.14 -9.35
C ARG A 75 -13.07 -8.65 -9.28
N THR A 76 -13.55 -9.31 -10.33
CA THR A 76 -13.37 -10.76 -10.42
C THR A 76 -11.90 -11.09 -10.68
N PRO A 77 -11.41 -12.29 -10.26
CA PRO A 77 -10.03 -12.71 -10.52
C PRO A 77 -9.63 -12.60 -12.00
N GLY A 78 -10.56 -12.89 -12.91
CA GLY A 78 -10.33 -12.78 -14.36
C GLY A 78 -10.09 -11.34 -14.81
N VAL A 79 -10.89 -10.37 -14.32
CA VAL A 79 -10.72 -8.94 -14.65
C VAL A 79 -9.43 -8.40 -14.04
N THR A 80 -9.12 -8.79 -12.79
CA THR A 80 -7.86 -8.43 -12.13
C THR A 80 -6.66 -8.96 -12.91
N ALA A 81 -6.69 -10.22 -13.35
CA ALA A 81 -5.65 -10.81 -14.20
C ALA A 81 -5.50 -10.08 -15.54
N MET A 82 -6.63 -9.73 -16.20
CA MET A 82 -6.62 -8.99 -17.46
C MET A 82 -5.94 -7.63 -17.32
N GLY A 83 -6.26 -6.86 -16.27
CA GLY A 83 -5.66 -5.54 -16.03
C GLY A 83 -4.14 -5.64 -15.83
N ALA A 84 -3.71 -6.52 -14.94
CA ALA A 84 -2.29 -6.71 -14.65
C ALA A 84 -1.50 -7.22 -15.86
N ALA A 85 -2.06 -8.18 -16.60
CA ALA A 85 -1.43 -8.72 -17.80
C ALA A 85 -1.36 -7.70 -18.93
N THR A 86 -2.38 -6.85 -19.08
CA THR A 86 -2.35 -5.74 -20.05
C THR A 86 -1.22 -4.78 -19.72
N LEU A 87 -1.07 -4.41 -18.45
CA LEU A 87 0.01 -3.52 -18.03
C LEU A 87 1.40 -4.14 -18.25
N GLN A 88 1.56 -5.44 -17.97
CA GLN A 88 2.81 -6.16 -18.25
C GLN A 88 3.11 -6.25 -19.75
N ALA A 89 2.10 -6.45 -20.60
CA ALA A 89 2.29 -6.50 -22.05
C ALA A 89 2.64 -5.14 -22.67
N LEU A 90 2.13 -4.03 -22.09
CA LEU A 90 2.54 -2.68 -22.46
C LEU A 90 3.98 -2.35 -22.03
N HIS A 91 4.48 -3.02 -20.99
CA HIS A 91 5.79 -2.79 -20.38
C HIS A 91 6.55 -4.11 -20.12
N PRO A 92 6.92 -4.87 -21.17
CA PRO A 92 7.38 -6.26 -21.05
C PRO A 92 8.65 -6.45 -20.22
N GLU A 93 9.54 -5.45 -20.21
CA GLU A 93 10.82 -5.52 -19.49
C GLU A 93 10.72 -5.06 -18.02
N ARG A 94 9.56 -4.55 -17.60
CA ARG A 94 9.39 -3.93 -16.28
C ARG A 94 8.70 -4.85 -15.30
N ASP A 95 8.95 -4.58 -14.03
CA ASP A 95 8.23 -5.25 -12.96
C ASP A 95 6.85 -4.61 -12.79
N ILE A 96 5.82 -5.45 -12.84
CA ILE A 96 4.44 -5.10 -12.53
C ILE A 96 4.07 -5.76 -11.20
N PHE A 97 3.71 -4.95 -10.21
CA PHE A 97 3.33 -5.39 -8.87
C PHE A 97 1.80 -5.30 -8.72
N LEU A 98 1.13 -6.44 -8.75
CA LEU A 98 -0.31 -6.53 -8.56
C LEU A 98 -0.61 -6.64 -7.07
N GLY A 99 -0.64 -5.50 -6.38
CA GLY A 99 -1.08 -5.44 -4.99
C GLY A 99 -2.60 -5.54 -4.87
N ILE A 100 -3.04 -6.54 -4.11
CA ILE A 100 -4.45 -6.80 -3.79
C ILE A 100 -4.63 -6.94 -2.28
N GLY A 101 -5.86 -6.73 -1.80
CA GLY A 101 -6.19 -6.92 -0.40
C GLY A 101 -7.69 -6.99 -0.14
N VAL A 102 -8.02 -7.46 1.07
CA VAL A 102 -9.37 -7.40 1.61
C VAL A 102 -9.63 -5.95 2.04
N SER A 103 -10.64 -5.31 1.48
CA SER A 103 -11.02 -3.95 1.86
C SER A 103 -11.91 -3.92 3.11
N SER A 104 -12.62 -2.82 3.37
CA SER A 104 -13.56 -2.68 4.49
C SER A 104 -15.03 -2.74 4.04
N PRO A 105 -15.98 -3.07 4.94
CA PRO A 105 -17.41 -3.03 4.63
C PRO A 105 -17.89 -1.64 4.18
N ALA A 106 -17.25 -0.57 4.65
CA ALA A 106 -17.56 0.79 4.22
C ALA A 106 -17.26 0.97 2.73
N VAL A 107 -16.06 0.60 2.28
CA VAL A 107 -15.67 0.69 0.88
C VAL A 107 -16.51 -0.26 0.03
N VAL A 108 -16.47 -1.57 0.34
CA VAL A 108 -17.04 -2.59 -0.53
C VAL A 108 -18.56 -2.46 -0.63
N SER A 109 -19.25 -2.41 0.52
CA SER A 109 -20.72 -2.48 0.52
C SER A 109 -21.37 -1.10 0.51
N ARG A 110 -20.92 -0.15 1.35
CA ARG A 110 -21.62 1.15 1.43
C ARG A 110 -21.32 2.07 0.25
N TRP A 111 -20.08 2.06 -0.26
CA TRP A 111 -19.69 2.96 -1.35
C TRP A 111 -19.88 2.33 -2.73
N HIS A 112 -19.52 1.06 -2.88
CA HIS A 112 -19.55 0.36 -4.17
C HIS A 112 -20.75 -0.59 -4.35
N GLY A 113 -21.55 -0.83 -3.31
CA GLY A 113 -22.73 -1.70 -3.40
C GLY A 113 -22.42 -3.19 -3.58
N ALA A 114 -21.16 -3.61 -3.41
CA ALA A 114 -20.73 -4.99 -3.54
C ALA A 114 -20.89 -5.76 -2.22
N GLU A 115 -20.98 -7.08 -2.31
CA GLU A 115 -21.01 -7.95 -1.14
C GLU A 115 -19.60 -8.05 -0.53
N TYR A 116 -19.50 -7.81 0.78
CA TYR A 116 -18.22 -7.93 1.50
C TYR A 116 -17.75 -9.38 1.63
N GLY A 117 -18.70 -10.30 1.81
CA GLY A 117 -18.44 -11.72 2.05
C GLY A 117 -18.12 -12.05 3.52
N ASP A 118 -17.93 -13.35 3.78
CA ASP A 118 -17.43 -13.89 5.04
C ASP A 118 -16.09 -14.61 4.82
N ARG A 119 -15.43 -15.05 5.91
CA ARG A 119 -14.20 -15.85 5.85
C ARG A 119 -13.09 -15.23 4.96
N PRO A 120 -12.67 -13.97 5.22
CA PRO A 120 -11.75 -13.22 4.35
C PRO A 120 -10.42 -13.93 4.08
N LEU A 121 -9.92 -14.74 5.02
CA LEU A 121 -8.71 -15.54 4.82
C LEU A 121 -8.90 -16.66 3.78
N ALA A 122 -10.04 -17.35 3.80
CA ALA A 122 -10.34 -18.41 2.86
C ALA A 122 -10.58 -17.82 1.46
N GLN A 123 -11.32 -16.71 1.40
CA GLN A 123 -11.55 -15.95 0.17
C GLN A 123 -10.23 -15.50 -0.46
N MET A 124 -9.33 -14.90 0.33
CA MET A 124 -8.03 -14.45 -0.20
C MET A 124 -7.14 -15.61 -0.65
N ARG A 125 -7.15 -16.75 0.05
CA ARG A 125 -6.42 -17.95 -0.42
C ARG A 125 -6.91 -18.41 -1.78
N GLU A 126 -8.23 -18.43 -1.96
CA GLU A 126 -8.86 -18.81 -3.22
C GLU A 126 -8.56 -17.81 -4.34
N GLU A 127 -8.68 -16.50 -4.06
CA GLU A 127 -8.34 -15.41 -4.97
C GLU A 127 -6.89 -15.55 -5.45
N LEU A 128 -5.91 -15.65 -4.54
CA LEU A 128 -4.49 -15.76 -4.89
C LEU A 128 -4.22 -16.98 -5.77
N THR A 129 -4.83 -18.11 -5.44
CA THR A 129 -4.69 -19.37 -6.19
C THR A 129 -5.23 -19.20 -7.61
N LEU A 130 -6.47 -18.72 -7.74
CA LEU A 130 -7.13 -18.54 -9.01
C LEU A 130 -6.46 -17.45 -9.87
N LEU A 131 -6.03 -16.35 -9.27
CA LEU A 131 -5.32 -15.26 -9.95
C LEU A 131 -3.98 -15.76 -10.53
N ARG A 132 -3.23 -16.56 -9.78
CA ARG A 132 -1.99 -17.20 -10.27
C ARG A 132 -2.28 -18.18 -11.41
N MET A 133 -3.37 -18.95 -11.34
CA MET A 133 -3.82 -19.80 -12.45
C MET A 133 -4.19 -18.98 -13.69
N CYS A 134 -4.95 -17.90 -13.54
CA CYS A 134 -5.34 -17.00 -14.63
C CYS A 134 -4.12 -16.37 -15.31
N LEU A 135 -3.11 -15.98 -14.53
CA LEU A 135 -1.86 -15.40 -15.02
C LEU A 135 -0.88 -16.42 -15.60
N SER A 136 -1.15 -17.73 -15.51
CA SER A 136 -0.30 -18.78 -16.11
C SER A 136 -0.36 -18.80 -17.65
N GLY A 137 -1.47 -18.34 -18.23
CA GLY A 137 -1.75 -18.42 -19.67
C GLY A 137 -2.39 -19.75 -20.12
N GLU A 138 -2.48 -20.73 -19.22
CA GLU A 138 -3.22 -21.96 -19.46
C GLU A 138 -4.74 -21.74 -19.42
N LYS A 139 -5.50 -22.73 -19.90
CA LYS A 139 -6.95 -22.73 -19.69
C LYS A 139 -7.25 -23.08 -18.24
N VAL A 140 -8.11 -22.30 -17.61
CA VAL A 140 -8.49 -22.39 -16.21
C VAL A 140 -9.94 -22.85 -16.11
N ASP A 141 -10.12 -23.99 -15.46
CA ASP A 141 -11.36 -24.43 -14.84
C ASP A 141 -11.11 -24.43 -13.32
N PHE A 142 -12.00 -23.80 -12.55
CA PHE A 142 -11.87 -23.63 -11.11
C PHE A 142 -13.25 -23.68 -10.44
N ALA A 143 -13.36 -24.46 -9.36
CA ALA A 143 -14.59 -24.58 -8.59
C ALA A 143 -14.22 -24.52 -7.11
N GLY A 144 -14.24 -23.31 -6.55
CA GLY A 144 -14.02 -23.05 -5.14
C GLY A 144 -15.28 -22.59 -4.42
N ASP A 145 -15.11 -22.17 -3.18
CA ASP A 145 -16.20 -21.71 -2.31
C ASP A 145 -16.71 -20.32 -2.71
N PHE A 146 -15.84 -19.48 -3.31
CA PHE A 146 -16.12 -18.07 -3.59
C PHE A 146 -16.16 -17.77 -5.10
N HIS A 147 -15.44 -18.53 -5.90
CA HIS A 147 -15.30 -18.36 -7.34
C HIS A 147 -15.53 -19.68 -8.07
N THR A 148 -16.35 -19.62 -9.11
CA THR A 148 -16.48 -20.70 -10.09
C THR A 148 -16.16 -20.14 -11.47
N VAL A 149 -15.13 -20.69 -12.12
CA VAL A 149 -14.65 -20.29 -13.44
C VAL A 149 -14.61 -21.53 -14.33
N LYS A 150 -15.15 -21.41 -15.54
CA LYS A 150 -15.12 -22.50 -16.53
C LYS A 150 -14.60 -21.99 -17.87
N GLY A 151 -13.47 -22.51 -18.28
CA GLY A 151 -12.83 -22.28 -19.56
C GLY A 151 -12.23 -20.90 -19.76
N PHE A 152 -11.85 -20.21 -18.68
CA PHE A 152 -11.13 -18.95 -18.80
C PHE A 152 -9.74 -19.21 -19.39
N ARG A 153 -9.31 -18.38 -20.33
CA ARG A 153 -7.93 -18.33 -20.79
C ARG A 153 -7.60 -16.88 -21.06
N LEU A 154 -6.51 -16.41 -20.48
CA LEU A 154 -6.04 -15.06 -20.70
C LEU A 154 -5.70 -14.86 -22.19
N GLY A 155 -6.30 -13.84 -22.81
CA GLY A 155 -6.11 -13.57 -24.25
C GLY A 155 -4.76 -12.90 -24.57
N VAL A 156 -4.17 -12.22 -23.58
CA VAL A 156 -2.84 -11.60 -23.68
C VAL A 156 -1.77 -12.67 -23.42
N ARG A 157 -0.80 -12.77 -24.33
CA ARG A 157 0.38 -13.63 -24.14
C ARG A 157 1.47 -12.83 -23.44
N LEU A 158 1.83 -13.26 -22.24
CA LEU A 158 2.93 -12.69 -21.48
C LEU A 158 4.27 -13.29 -21.95
N GLY A 159 5.34 -12.49 -21.87
CA GLY A 159 6.71 -12.94 -22.12
C GLY A 159 7.30 -13.65 -20.90
N GLU A 160 8.61 -13.48 -20.70
CA GLU A 160 9.31 -14.05 -19.54
C GLU A 160 8.83 -13.41 -18.23
N LYS A 161 8.62 -12.09 -18.23
CA LYS A 161 8.07 -11.38 -17.07
C LYS A 161 6.56 -11.52 -16.97
N ARG A 162 6.10 -11.71 -15.74
CA ARG A 162 4.69 -11.79 -15.36
C ARG A 162 4.44 -10.87 -14.17
N PRO A 163 3.19 -10.38 -13.99
CA PRO A 163 2.83 -9.63 -12.80
C PRO A 163 3.13 -10.42 -11.53
N LYS A 164 3.82 -9.77 -10.58
CA LYS A 164 4.07 -10.29 -9.24
C LYS A 164 2.89 -9.96 -8.35
N ILE A 165 2.31 -10.95 -7.68
CA ILE A 165 1.15 -10.78 -6.81
C ILE A 165 1.63 -10.36 -5.43
N ILE A 166 1.19 -9.19 -4.98
CA ILE A 166 1.53 -8.63 -3.67
C ILE A 166 0.27 -8.63 -2.80
N LEU A 167 0.32 -9.22 -1.61
CA LEU A 167 -0.83 -9.25 -0.71
C LEU A 167 -0.69 -8.17 0.37
N ALA A 168 -1.65 -7.25 0.47
CA ALA A 168 -1.76 -6.41 1.67
C ALA A 168 -2.22 -7.25 2.87
N ALA A 169 -1.45 -7.22 3.94
CA ALA A 169 -1.72 -8.01 5.13
C ALA A 169 -1.26 -7.30 6.41
N LEU A 170 -2.05 -7.47 7.49
CA LEU A 170 -1.77 -6.90 8.82
C LEU A 170 -1.89 -7.95 9.93
N ASN A 171 -2.88 -8.84 9.84
CA ASN A 171 -3.15 -9.85 10.86
C ASN A 171 -2.28 -11.10 10.67
N PRO A 172 -1.91 -11.84 11.75
CA PRO A 172 -0.92 -12.92 11.69
C PRO A 172 -1.23 -13.99 10.63
N ARG A 173 -2.50 -14.41 10.53
CA ARG A 173 -2.93 -15.44 9.57
C ARG A 173 -2.84 -14.96 8.11
N MET A 174 -3.09 -13.68 7.86
CA MET A 174 -2.99 -13.09 6.52
C MET A 174 -1.53 -12.83 6.13
N LEU A 175 -0.69 -12.43 7.09
CA LEU A 175 0.76 -12.30 6.92
C LEU A 175 1.38 -13.66 6.55
N LYS A 176 1.03 -14.72 7.29
CA LYS A 176 1.45 -16.09 6.97
C LYS A 176 0.96 -16.52 5.58
N LEU A 177 -0.29 -16.21 5.22
CA LEU A 177 -0.82 -16.49 3.87
C LEU A 177 -0.03 -15.78 2.77
N ALA A 178 0.37 -14.53 2.99
CA ALA A 178 1.20 -13.77 2.05
C ALA A 178 2.54 -14.48 1.83
N GLY A 179 3.20 -14.92 2.91
CA GLY A 179 4.42 -15.73 2.82
C GLY A 179 4.23 -17.04 2.04
N GLU A 180 3.08 -17.70 2.18
CA GLU A 180 2.79 -18.99 1.53
C GLU A 180 2.49 -18.86 0.03
N LEU A 181 1.75 -17.84 -0.41
CA LEU A 181 1.12 -17.82 -1.75
C LEU A 181 1.41 -16.57 -2.60
N ALA A 182 1.88 -15.48 -2.01
CA ALA A 182 2.15 -14.24 -2.73
C ALA A 182 3.65 -14.11 -3.05
N ASP A 183 3.99 -13.31 -4.06
CA ASP A 183 5.38 -12.99 -4.37
C ASP A 183 5.92 -11.89 -3.42
N GLY A 184 5.01 -11.15 -2.78
CA GLY A 184 5.32 -10.19 -1.73
C GLY A 184 4.14 -9.85 -0.83
N VAL A 185 4.44 -9.12 0.23
CA VAL A 185 3.47 -8.57 1.18
C VAL A 185 3.61 -7.06 1.24
N LEU A 186 2.50 -6.32 1.32
CA LEU A 186 2.50 -4.87 1.55
C LEU A 186 1.95 -4.56 2.94
N LEU A 187 2.83 -4.08 3.81
CA LEU A 187 2.50 -3.62 5.16
C LEU A 187 2.07 -2.15 5.12
N ASN A 188 1.14 -1.76 6.01
CA ASN A 188 0.64 -0.39 6.07
C ASN A 188 0.30 0.02 7.52
N TYR A 189 0.43 1.31 7.83
CA TYR A 189 0.11 1.90 9.14
C TYR A 189 0.72 1.13 10.31
N LEU A 190 2.03 0.91 10.25
CA LEU A 190 2.80 0.23 11.28
C LEU A 190 4.02 1.07 11.63
N PRO A 191 4.39 1.21 12.91
CA PRO A 191 5.67 1.79 13.26
C PRO A 191 6.80 0.83 12.89
N ALA A 192 8.00 1.37 12.62
CA ALA A 192 9.20 0.57 12.35
C ALA A 192 9.45 -0.50 13.43
N SER A 193 9.15 -0.18 14.70
CA SER A 193 9.30 -1.09 15.84
C SER A 193 8.44 -2.36 15.77
N HIS A 194 7.37 -2.37 14.98
CA HIS A 194 6.49 -3.54 14.82
C HIS A 194 6.77 -4.35 13.55
N ILE A 195 7.60 -3.83 12.64
CA ILE A 195 7.98 -4.52 11.40
C ILE A 195 8.61 -5.90 11.69
N PRO A 196 9.53 -6.08 12.67
CA PRO A 196 10.15 -7.39 12.88
C PRO A 196 9.15 -8.50 13.21
N TRP A 197 8.10 -8.17 13.98
CA TRP A 197 7.02 -9.10 14.29
C TRP A 197 6.24 -9.48 13.02
N SER A 198 5.90 -8.50 12.18
CA SER A 198 5.20 -8.76 10.92
C SER A 198 6.03 -9.64 9.98
N VAL A 199 7.33 -9.35 9.87
CA VAL A 199 8.28 -10.14 9.07
C VAL A 199 8.33 -11.58 9.58
N GLU A 200 8.38 -11.81 10.90
CA GLU A 200 8.34 -13.16 11.48
C GLU A 200 7.08 -13.94 11.03
N GLN A 201 5.91 -13.31 11.05
CA GLN A 201 4.66 -13.95 10.62
C GLN A 201 4.66 -14.29 9.12
N VAL A 202 5.24 -13.42 8.28
CA VAL A 202 5.40 -13.68 6.84
C VAL A 202 6.36 -14.84 6.62
N ARG A 203 7.50 -14.85 7.30
CA ARG A 203 8.54 -15.89 7.20
C ARG A 203 8.05 -17.24 7.70
N ALA A 204 7.09 -17.28 8.63
CA ALA A 204 6.41 -18.51 9.03
C ALA A 204 5.54 -19.14 7.91
N GLY A 205 5.26 -18.39 6.83
CA GLY A 205 4.56 -18.87 5.64
C GLY A 205 5.48 -19.12 4.43
N GLY A 206 6.56 -18.34 4.30
CA GLY A 206 7.53 -18.43 3.20
C GLY A 206 8.36 -17.16 3.03
N ASP A 207 9.00 -16.99 1.89
CA ASP A 207 10.03 -15.97 1.63
C ASP A 207 9.54 -14.75 0.82
N ALA A 208 8.23 -14.48 0.84
CA ALA A 208 7.63 -13.33 0.16
C ALA A 208 8.37 -12.00 0.47
N THR A 209 8.63 -11.19 -0.55
CA THR A 209 9.30 -9.88 -0.40
C THR A 209 8.46 -8.94 0.46
N VAL A 210 9.07 -8.24 1.41
CA VAL A 210 8.39 -7.36 2.37
C VAL A 210 8.44 -5.92 1.85
N TYR A 211 7.30 -5.44 1.39
CA TYR A 211 7.06 -4.03 1.08
C TYR A 211 6.39 -3.36 2.27
N GLY A 212 6.68 -2.08 2.53
CA GLY A 212 6.05 -1.34 3.61
C GLY A 212 5.77 0.10 3.21
N TYR A 213 4.54 0.56 3.40
CA TYR A 213 4.25 1.99 3.32
C TYR A 213 4.89 2.73 4.49
N VAL A 214 5.71 3.74 4.15
CA VAL A 214 6.34 4.64 5.11
C VAL A 214 5.69 6.02 4.97
N HIS A 215 4.94 6.42 6.00
CA HIS A 215 4.16 7.67 6.02
C HIS A 215 5.03 8.77 6.59
N VAL A 216 5.52 9.65 5.72
CA VAL A 216 6.47 10.69 6.07
C VAL A 216 6.12 12.00 5.37
N GLY A 217 6.44 13.13 6.00
CA GLY A 217 6.33 14.44 5.38
C GLY A 217 7.42 15.39 5.87
N VAL A 218 8.15 16.02 4.94
CA VAL A 218 9.10 17.10 5.25
C VAL A 218 8.31 18.36 5.55
N THR A 219 8.12 18.65 6.83
CA THR A 219 7.29 19.76 7.32
C THR A 219 7.47 20.00 8.81
N ASP A 220 7.17 21.20 9.27
CA ASP A 220 7.17 21.54 10.69
C ASP A 220 6.05 20.77 11.43
N PRO A 221 6.35 20.01 12.51
CA PRO A 221 5.34 19.22 13.20
C PRO A 221 4.23 20.06 13.84
N GLU A 222 4.57 21.16 14.53
CA GLU A 222 3.62 21.92 15.36
C GLU A 222 2.37 22.45 14.62
N PRO A 223 2.45 23.03 13.41
CA PRO A 223 1.24 23.42 12.67
C PRO A 223 0.49 22.25 12.01
N HIS A 224 1.12 21.08 11.88
CA HIS A 224 0.64 20.01 11.01
C HIS A 224 0.32 18.68 11.69
N ARG A 225 0.65 18.54 12.98
CA ARG A 225 0.36 17.36 13.80
C ARG A 225 -1.13 16.99 13.83
N ASN A 226 -2.01 17.99 13.80
CA ASN A 226 -3.46 17.77 13.73
C ASN A 226 -3.91 17.11 12.42
N SER A 227 -3.15 17.22 11.33
CA SER A 227 -3.43 16.51 10.09
C SER A 227 -3.10 15.03 10.21
N ALA A 228 -1.94 14.69 10.80
CA ALA A 228 -1.58 13.31 11.12
C ALA A 228 -2.57 12.64 12.08
N ARG A 229 -3.01 13.36 13.13
CA ARG A 229 -4.05 12.85 14.04
C ARG A 229 -5.35 12.48 13.31
N LYS A 230 -5.77 13.30 12.34
CA LYS A 230 -6.97 13.04 11.54
C LYS A 230 -6.81 11.81 10.65
N ASP A 231 -5.62 11.61 10.10
CA ASP A 231 -5.30 10.45 9.29
C ASP A 231 -5.35 9.17 10.12
N LEU A 232 -4.55 9.07 11.19
CA LEU A 232 -4.56 7.93 12.12
C LEU A 232 -5.95 7.64 12.71
N PHE A 233 -6.70 8.67 13.10
CA PHE A 233 -8.07 8.52 13.58
C PHE A 233 -8.95 7.73 12.59
N SER A 234 -8.82 7.99 11.29
CA SER A 234 -9.62 7.32 10.26
C SER A 234 -9.35 5.81 10.16
N TYR A 235 -8.17 5.37 10.61
CA TYR A 235 -7.79 3.95 10.65
C TYR A 235 -8.03 3.33 12.03
N ILE A 236 -7.84 4.05 13.14
CA ILE A 236 -8.09 3.53 14.50
C ILE A 236 -9.55 3.08 14.69
N VAL A 237 -10.50 3.72 14.00
CA VAL A 237 -11.92 3.34 14.09
C VAL A 237 -12.26 2.07 13.30
N VAL A 238 -11.36 1.58 12.44
CA VAL A 238 -11.53 0.36 11.64
C VAL A 238 -10.95 -0.83 12.39
N ASP A 239 -11.77 -1.87 12.64
CA ASP A 239 -11.43 -3.00 13.51
C ASP A 239 -10.07 -3.65 13.19
N SER A 240 -9.81 -3.96 11.92
CA SER A 240 -8.56 -4.61 11.51
C SER A 240 -7.30 -3.79 11.79
N TYR A 241 -7.40 -2.46 11.71
CA TYR A 241 -6.30 -1.55 12.01
C TYR A 241 -6.18 -1.32 13.51
N ALA A 242 -7.29 -1.20 14.24
CA ALA A 242 -7.31 -1.12 15.69
C ALA A 242 -6.59 -2.31 16.34
N ASP A 243 -6.92 -3.54 15.93
CA ASP A 243 -6.25 -4.76 16.40
C ASP A 243 -4.73 -4.73 16.15
N ASN A 244 -4.33 -4.11 15.04
CA ASN A 244 -2.95 -3.99 14.64
C ASN A 244 -2.19 -2.94 15.47
N PHE A 245 -2.79 -1.78 15.71
CA PHE A 245 -2.24 -0.75 16.60
C PHE A 245 -2.11 -1.27 18.03
N ILE A 246 -3.08 -2.07 18.52
CA ILE A 246 -2.99 -2.74 19.82
C ILE A 246 -1.77 -3.64 19.88
N ARG A 247 -1.55 -4.50 18.87
CA ARG A 247 -0.35 -5.37 18.79
C ARG A 247 0.96 -4.58 18.69
N ALA A 248 0.92 -3.39 18.09
CA ALA A 248 2.05 -2.48 17.99
C ALA A 248 2.30 -1.65 19.27
N GLY A 249 1.50 -1.84 20.34
CA GLY A 249 1.71 -1.18 21.63
C GLY A 249 0.97 0.14 21.81
N PHE A 250 -0.15 0.33 21.11
CA PHE A 250 -1.02 1.53 21.23
C PHE A 250 -2.41 1.19 21.79
N ALA A 251 -2.49 0.22 22.71
CA ALA A 251 -3.78 -0.25 23.23
C ALA A 251 -4.57 0.85 23.95
N ASP A 252 -3.89 1.68 24.75
CA ASP A 252 -4.51 2.76 25.50
C ASP A 252 -5.02 3.87 24.56
N GLU A 253 -4.22 4.27 23.57
CA GLU A 253 -4.65 5.24 22.55
C GLU A 253 -5.87 4.74 21.77
N VAL A 254 -5.84 3.47 21.32
CA VAL A 254 -6.97 2.86 20.60
C VAL A 254 -8.22 2.85 21.47
N ALA A 255 -8.12 2.45 22.74
CA ALA A 255 -9.27 2.42 23.65
C ALA A 255 -9.88 3.82 23.82
N GLN A 256 -9.06 4.82 24.12
CA GLN A 256 -9.52 6.19 24.38
C GLN A 256 -10.14 6.84 23.13
N VAL A 257 -9.50 6.69 21.96
CA VAL A 257 -10.02 7.22 20.69
C VAL A 257 -11.40 6.61 20.39
N ARG A 258 -11.54 5.29 20.55
CA ARG A 258 -12.80 4.59 20.22
C ARG A 258 -13.91 4.88 21.23
N GLU A 259 -13.59 5.04 22.51
CA GLU A 259 -14.55 5.50 23.53
C GLU A 259 -15.10 6.89 23.18
N CYS A 260 -14.21 7.86 22.91
CA CYS A 260 -14.61 9.22 22.55
C CYS A 260 -15.41 9.26 21.23
N HIS A 261 -15.01 8.44 20.25
CA HIS A 261 -15.74 8.31 18.99
C HIS A 261 -17.15 7.73 19.20
N ALA A 262 -17.30 6.69 20.01
CA ALA A 262 -18.59 6.09 20.35
C ALA A 262 -19.51 7.08 21.10
N ALA A 263 -18.94 7.97 21.91
CA ALA A 263 -19.65 9.06 22.56
C ALA A 263 -20.00 10.23 21.62
N GLY A 264 -19.63 10.18 20.34
CA GLY A 264 -19.85 11.26 19.36
C GLY A 264 -18.94 12.48 19.56
N ASN A 265 -17.94 12.40 20.44
CA ASN A 265 -17.02 13.49 20.72
C ASN A 265 -15.78 13.40 19.82
N ARG A 266 -15.91 13.91 18.58
CA ARG A 266 -14.84 13.88 17.59
C ARG A 266 -13.59 14.66 18.02
N GLU A 267 -13.76 15.77 18.72
CA GLU A 267 -12.63 16.58 19.19
C GLU A 267 -11.79 15.82 20.21
N ALA A 268 -12.43 15.23 21.22
CA ALA A 268 -11.74 14.40 22.20
C ALA A 268 -11.11 13.15 21.56
N ALA A 269 -11.79 12.53 20.59
CA ALA A 269 -11.25 11.38 19.88
C ALA A 269 -9.98 11.73 19.07
N LEU A 270 -9.93 12.91 18.45
CA LEU A 270 -8.72 13.38 17.76
C LEU A 270 -7.60 13.73 18.75
N ALA A 271 -7.93 14.35 19.87
CA ALA A 271 -6.97 14.68 20.92
C ALA A 271 -6.37 13.44 21.61
N ALA A 272 -7.11 12.32 21.63
CA ALA A 272 -6.68 11.03 22.17
C ALA A 272 -5.66 10.28 21.28
N VAL A 273 -5.52 10.65 20.00
CA VAL A 273 -4.39 10.18 19.20
C VAL A 273 -3.14 10.85 19.77
N SER A 274 -2.23 10.09 20.38
CA SER A 274 -1.08 10.64 21.10
C SER A 274 0.01 11.18 20.16
N ASP A 275 0.89 12.05 20.67
CA ASP A 275 2.10 12.47 19.94
C ASP A 275 2.99 11.28 19.64
N ARG A 276 3.17 10.38 20.62
CA ARG A 276 3.91 9.12 20.46
C ARG A 276 3.40 8.27 19.31
N MET A 277 2.08 8.21 19.10
CA MET A 277 1.52 7.44 17.99
C MET A 277 1.76 8.12 16.64
N VAL A 278 1.63 9.46 16.58
CA VAL A 278 1.97 10.25 15.39
C VAL A 278 3.46 10.08 15.04
N ASP A 279 4.35 10.33 16.00
CA ASP A 279 5.80 10.28 15.81
C ASP A 279 6.32 8.87 15.46
N ALA A 280 5.51 7.82 15.68
CA ALA A 280 5.88 6.44 15.38
C ALA A 280 5.35 5.94 14.02
N ILE A 281 4.26 6.51 13.49
CA ILE A 281 3.57 5.98 12.29
C ILE A 281 3.50 7.02 11.19
N ASP A 282 3.08 8.23 11.52
CA ASP A 282 2.75 9.33 10.61
C ASP A 282 3.78 10.46 10.80
N VAL A 283 5.02 10.21 10.35
CA VAL A 283 6.18 10.99 10.80
C VAL A 283 6.29 12.33 10.07
N LEU A 284 6.42 13.41 10.84
CA LEU A 284 6.67 14.76 10.35
C LEU A 284 8.03 15.24 10.86
N GLY A 285 8.82 15.90 10.02
CA GLY A 285 10.07 16.50 10.46
C GLY A 285 10.88 17.12 9.33
N ASP A 286 12.15 17.40 9.61
CA ASP A 286 13.09 17.83 8.58
C ASP A 286 13.52 16.67 7.66
N ALA A 287 14.28 17.00 6.62
CA ALA A 287 14.74 16.04 5.63
C ALA A 287 15.61 14.91 6.24
N ALA A 288 16.45 15.25 7.23
CA ALA A 288 17.30 14.26 7.89
C ALA A 288 16.47 13.27 8.73
N HIS A 289 15.45 13.77 9.44
CA HIS A 289 14.53 12.95 10.21
C HIS A 289 13.68 12.02 9.33
N VAL A 290 13.20 12.53 8.19
CA VAL A 290 12.48 11.71 7.19
C VAL A 290 13.38 10.61 6.64
N HIS A 291 14.61 10.92 6.25
CA HIS A 291 15.55 9.92 5.75
C HIS A 291 15.88 8.85 6.79
N ALA A 292 16.16 9.25 8.04
CA ALA A 292 16.42 8.34 9.14
C ALA A 292 15.22 7.44 9.45
N THR A 293 14.00 7.98 9.32
CA THR A 293 12.77 7.21 9.47
C THR A 293 12.69 6.12 8.40
N VAL A 294 12.90 6.45 7.13
CA VAL A 294 12.91 5.45 6.04
C VAL A 294 13.95 4.36 6.30
N GLN A 295 15.16 4.75 6.73
CA GLN A 295 16.21 3.77 7.07
C GLN A 295 15.79 2.85 8.23
N SER A 296 15.08 3.37 9.24
CA SER A 296 14.62 2.55 10.36
C SER A 296 13.65 1.43 9.94
N TYR A 297 12.84 1.63 8.89
CA TYR A 297 11.99 0.57 8.33
C TYR A 297 12.82 -0.49 7.60
N VAL A 298 13.84 -0.07 6.85
CA VAL A 298 14.78 -0.99 6.20
C VAL A 298 15.51 -1.84 7.24
N ASP A 299 16.08 -1.19 8.25
CA ASP A 299 16.80 -1.86 9.34
C ASP A 299 15.90 -2.84 10.12
N ALA A 300 14.60 -2.54 10.20
CA ALA A 300 13.61 -3.39 10.84
C ALA A 300 13.13 -4.57 9.98
N GLY A 301 13.53 -4.64 8.70
CA GLY A 301 13.26 -5.78 7.81
C GLY A 301 12.30 -5.51 6.65
N VAL A 302 12.01 -4.25 6.30
CA VAL A 302 11.37 -3.93 5.03
C VAL A 302 12.39 -4.05 3.90
N ASP A 303 12.11 -4.91 2.92
CA ASP A 303 12.97 -5.10 1.74
C ASP A 303 12.87 -3.91 0.76
N VAL A 304 11.66 -3.35 0.61
CA VAL A 304 11.38 -2.22 -0.29
C VAL A 304 10.43 -1.22 0.39
N PRO A 305 10.94 -0.11 0.95
CA PRO A 305 10.10 0.97 1.44
C PRO A 305 9.32 1.62 0.30
N ILE A 306 8.00 1.71 0.46
CA ILE A 306 7.13 2.46 -0.44
C ILE A 306 6.79 3.77 0.26
N ILE A 307 7.43 4.85 -0.19
CA ILE A 307 7.27 6.17 0.41
C ILE A 307 5.86 6.68 0.09
N MET A 308 5.16 7.09 1.15
CA MET A 308 3.86 7.73 1.09
C MET A 308 4.05 9.17 1.59
N PRO A 309 4.36 10.13 0.67
CA PRO A 309 4.54 11.52 1.05
C PRO A 309 3.23 12.09 1.58
N MET A 310 3.21 12.47 2.84
CA MET A 310 2.04 13.08 3.46
C MET A 310 2.07 14.58 3.14
N PRO A 311 1.12 15.12 2.35
CA PRO A 311 1.17 16.48 1.84
C PRO A 311 0.73 17.50 2.90
N TRP A 312 1.29 17.41 4.11
CA TRP A 312 0.96 18.26 5.23
C TRP A 312 1.82 19.52 5.20
N GLY A 313 1.24 20.59 4.68
CA GLY A 313 1.91 21.88 4.56
C GLY A 313 1.01 22.88 3.84
N GLN A 314 1.44 24.15 3.83
CA GLN A 314 0.77 25.17 3.02
C GLN A 314 1.00 24.91 1.52
N ASP A 315 2.25 24.66 1.12
CA ASP A 315 2.60 24.25 -0.24
C ASP A 315 2.74 22.72 -0.30
N ARG A 316 1.63 22.07 -0.63
CA ARG A 316 1.54 20.61 -0.68
C ARG A 316 2.48 19.98 -1.70
N MET A 317 2.69 20.64 -2.85
CA MET A 317 3.54 20.09 -3.91
C MET A 317 5.02 20.15 -3.53
N ASN A 318 5.45 21.24 -2.87
CA ASN A 318 6.81 21.31 -2.33
C ASN A 318 7.03 20.29 -1.22
N VAL A 319 6.08 20.11 -0.29
CA VAL A 319 6.19 19.05 0.74
C VAL A 319 6.37 17.68 0.11
N ILE A 320 5.61 17.36 -0.96
CA ILE A 320 5.76 16.08 -1.68
C ILE A 320 7.16 15.97 -2.30
N ALA A 321 7.63 16.99 -3.01
CA ALA A 321 8.94 16.99 -3.67
C ALA A 321 10.09 16.85 -2.66
N ASP A 322 10.05 17.63 -1.57
CA ASP A 322 11.05 17.60 -0.50
C ASP A 322 11.06 16.24 0.20
N THR A 323 9.88 15.65 0.44
CA THR A 323 9.77 14.32 1.04
C THR A 323 10.34 13.21 0.15
N ILE A 324 10.10 13.27 -1.15
CA ILE A 324 10.67 12.32 -2.12
C ILE A 324 12.20 12.42 -2.12
N ASN A 325 12.74 13.64 -2.16
CA ASN A 325 14.19 13.85 -2.15
C ASN A 325 14.82 13.43 -0.81
N ALA A 326 14.22 13.84 0.32
CA ALA A 326 14.66 13.48 1.67
C ALA A 326 14.73 11.96 1.88
N SER A 327 13.66 11.25 1.49
CA SER A 327 13.59 9.79 1.61
C SER A 327 14.73 9.10 0.85
N ALA A 328 15.13 9.64 -0.31
CA ALA A 328 16.26 9.14 -1.11
C ALA A 328 17.64 9.63 -0.64
N GLY A 329 17.74 10.39 0.46
CA GLY A 329 19.01 10.91 0.96
C GLY A 329 19.54 12.14 0.21
N ARG A 330 18.66 12.90 -0.45
CA ARG A 330 19.01 14.08 -1.27
C ARG A 330 18.49 15.35 -0.59
N PHE A 331 19.31 16.06 0.18
CA PHE A 331 18.95 17.31 0.86
C PHE A 331 20.20 18.09 1.30
#